data_AF-A0A6G5NHM3-F1
#
_entry.id   AF-A0A6G5NHM3-F1
#
_cell.length_a   1.000
_cell.length_b   1.000
_cell.length_c   1.000
_cell.angle_alpha   90.00
_cell.angle_beta   90.00
_cell.angle_gamma   90.00
#
_symmetry.space_group_name_H-M   'P 1'
#
loop_
_entity.id
_entity.type
_entity.pdbx_description
1 polymer ?
#
loop_
_entity_poly.entity_id
_entity_poly.type
_entity_poly.pdbx_seq_one_letter_code
_entity_poly.pdbx_strand_id
1 'polypeptide(L)' 'YGIEGPVYLSARSEKGGGEWFVDEQQQKIKKMDGSLSYSVLQTVRIHMEVVEPQPNRPK' A
#
# COMPACT_ATOMS: atom_id res chain seq x y z
N TYR A 1 -2.02 18.33 3.99
CA TYR A 1 -3.39 18.09 3.50
C TYR A 1 -4.31 17.47 4.54
N GLY A 2 -3.83 16.72 5.55
CA GLY A 2 -4.72 16.12 6.55
C GLY A 2 -5.66 15.07 5.95
N ILE A 3 -5.24 14.43 4.85
CA ILE A 3 -5.99 13.42 4.09
C ILE A 3 -5.35 12.07 4.38
N GLU A 4 -6.20 11.08 4.65
CA GLU A 4 -5.82 9.69 4.82
C GLU A 4 -6.41 8.86 3.68
N GLY A 5 -5.71 7.82 3.26
CA GLY A 5 -6.15 6.94 2.19
C GLY A 5 -5.34 5.64 2.16
N PRO A 6 -5.88 4.57 1.57
CA PRO A 6 -5.17 3.31 1.43
C PRO A 6 -3.98 3.47 0.48
N VAL A 7 -2.86 2.86 0.84
CA VAL A 7 -1.70 2.70 -0.02
C VAL A 7 -1.61 1.22 -0.39
N TYR A 8 -1.67 0.93 -1.67
CA TYR A 8 -1.53 -0.43 -2.19
C TYR A 8 -0.04 -0.73 -2.41
N LEU A 9 0.43 -1.85 -1.88
CA LEU A 9 1.83 -2.28 -2.01
C LEU A 9 2.13 -3.01 -3.32
N SER A 10 1.09 -3.48 -4.00
CA SER A 10 1.17 -4.13 -5.31
C SER A 10 0.42 -3.32 -6.36
N ALA A 11 0.90 -3.38 -7.60
CA ALA A 11 0.18 -2.78 -8.72
C ALA A 11 -1.13 -3.56 -8.98
N ARG A 12 -2.19 -2.87 -9.40
CA ARG A 12 -3.51 -3.50 -9.66
C ARG A 12 -3.48 -4.69 -10.63
N SER A 13 -2.49 -4.75 -11.52
CA SER A 13 -2.31 -5.82 -12.51
C SER A 13 -1.47 -6.99 -12.02
N GLU A 14 -0.83 -6.86 -10.85
CA GLU A 14 0.09 -7.86 -10.33
C GLU A 14 -0.67 -8.96 -9.61
N LYS A 15 -0.84 -10.10 -10.28
CA LYS A 15 -1.41 -11.33 -9.71
C LYS A 15 -0.39 -12.02 -8.79
N GLY A 16 0.00 -11.35 -7.71
CA GLY A 16 1.02 -11.82 -6.76
C GLY A 16 0.52 -11.80 -5.32
N GLY A 17 -0.48 -12.63 -5.01
CA GLY A 17 -0.95 -12.83 -3.64
C GLY A 17 0.07 -13.64 -2.84
N GLY A 18 1.12 -12.98 -2.35
CA GLY A 18 2.18 -13.65 -1.59
C GLY A 18 3.49 -12.90 -1.49
N GLU A 19 3.63 -11.68 -2.01
CA GLU A 19 4.91 -10.97 -1.89
C GLU A 19 5.10 -10.32 -0.50
N TRP A 20 4.01 -10.05 0.21
CA TRP A 20 4.01 -9.33 1.49
C TRP A 20 3.39 -10.17 2.60
N PHE A 21 3.95 -10.06 3.80
CA PHE A 21 3.38 -10.64 5.01
C PHE A 21 3.30 -9.61 6.13
N VAL A 22 2.30 -9.78 7.00
CA VAL A 22 2.08 -8.94 8.18
C VAL A 22 2.84 -9.53 9.36
N ASP A 23 3.70 -8.73 9.98
CA ASP A 23 4.29 -9.00 11.29
C ASP A 23 3.45 -8.25 12.33
N GLU A 24 2.44 -8.95 12.86
CA GLU A 24 1.48 -8.38 13.82
C GLU A 24 2.15 -7.99 15.13
N GLN A 25 3.13 -8.78 15.60
CA GLN A 25 3.83 -8.53 16.86
C GLN A 25 4.61 -7.21 16.83
N GLN A 26 5.23 -6.90 15.69
CA GLN A 26 6.03 -5.68 15.53
C GLN A 26 5.28 -4.56 14.80
N GLN A 27 4.00 -4.74 14.50
CA GLN A 27 3.15 -3.81 13.74
C GLN A 27 3.83 -3.29 12.46
N LYS A 28 4.26 -4.21 11.60
CA LYS A 28 4.88 -3.88 10.32
C LYS A 28 4.47 -4.85 9.22
N ILE A 29 4.54 -4.37 7.99
CA ILE A 29 4.43 -5.21 6.79
C ILE A 29 5.82 -5.42 6.21
N LYS A 30 6.12 -6.65 5.78
CA LYS A 30 7.43 -7.05 5.26
C LYS A 30 7.27 -7.74 3.93
N LYS A 31 8.21 -7.48 3.04
CA LYS A 31 8.37 -8.23 1.81
C LYS A 31 8.97 -9.60 2.13
N MET A 32 8.53 -10.67 1.48
CA MET A 32 9.00 -12.03 1.77
C MET A 32 10.50 -12.22 1.54
N ASP A 33 11.07 -11.48 0.58
CA ASP A 33 12.51 -11.46 0.30
C ASP A 33 13.34 -10.68 1.34
N GLY A 34 12.68 -10.03 2.31
CA GLY A 34 13.32 -9.23 3.36
C GLY A 34 13.87 -7.88 2.89
N SER A 35 13.72 -7.51 1.62
CA SER A 35 14.30 -6.29 1.06
C SER A 35 13.61 -5.01 1.51
N LEU A 36 12.32 -5.09 1.85
CA LEU A 36 11.49 -3.95 2.21
C LEU A 36 10.61 -4.23 3.42
N SER A 37 10.41 -3.20 4.24
CA SER A 37 9.44 -3.22 5.33
C SER A 37 8.91 -1.82 5.63
N TYR A 38 7.67 -1.74 6.10
CA TYR A 38 7.03 -0.50 6.53
C TYR A 38 6.40 -0.67 7.91
N SER A 39 6.63 0.28 8.81
CA SER A 39 6.15 0.23 10.19
C SER A 39 5.20 1.39 10.49
N VAL A 40 4.36 1.21 11.52
CA VAL A 40 3.52 2.30 12.02
C VAL A 40 4.39 3.49 12.46
N LEU A 41 3.92 4.71 12.24
CA LEU A 41 4.63 5.98 12.48
C LEU A 41 5.88 6.22 11.61
N GLN A 42 6.21 5.34 10.66
CA GLN A 42 7.30 5.57 9.72
C GLN A 42 6.93 6.71 8.75
N THR A 43 7.84 7.68 8.62
CA THR A 43 7.73 8.67 7.56
C THR A 43 8.07 8.03 6.22
N VAL A 44 7.16 8.13 5.26
CA VAL A 44 7.32 7.60 3.91
C VAL A 44 7.04 8.69 2.88
N ARG A 45 7.59 8.51 1.68
CA ARG A 45 7.20 9.29 0.50
C ARG A 45 6.14 8.51 -0.25
N ILE A 46 4.97 9.10 -0.43
CA ILE A 46 3.87 8.50 -1.18
C ILE A 46 3.75 9.17 -2.55
N HIS A 47 3.48 8.37 -3.58
CA HIS A 47 3.03 8.87 -4.86
C HIS A 47 1.50 8.89 -4.85
N MET A 48 0.90 10.07 -5.03
CA MET A 48 -0.55 10.24 -4.98
C MET A 48 -1.10 10.28 -6.40
N GLU A 49 -1.82 9.23 -6.79
CA GLU A 49 -2.59 9.21 -8.03
C GLU A 49 -3.98 9.78 -7.80
N VAL A 50 -4.21 11.01 -8.26
CA VAL A 50 -5.54 11.62 -8.27
C VAL A 50 -6.29 11.09 -9.48
N VAL A 51 -7.37 10.34 -9.25
CA VAL A 51 -8.26 9.90 -10.33
C VAL A 51 -9.56 10.65 -10.27
N GLU A 52 -9.87 11.41 -11.32
CA GLU A 52 -11.14 12.13 -11.43
C GLU A 52 -12.34 11.16 -11.42
N PRO A 53 -13.44 11.51 -10.75
CA PRO A 53 -14.67 10.73 -10.82
C PRO A 53 -15.17 10.67 -12.25
N GLN A 54 -15.05 9.52 -12.91
CA GLN A 54 -15.69 9.31 -14.20
C GLN A 54 -17.14 8.86 -14.00
N PRO A 55 -18.11 9.40 -14.77
CA PRO A 55 -19.53 9.05 -14.65
C PRO A 55 -19.81 7.54 -14.70
N ASN A 56 -18.97 6.78 -15.42
CA ASN A 56 -19.12 5.34 -15.63
C ASN A 56 -18.14 4.49 -14.81
N ARG A 57 -17.44 5.06 -13.82
CA ARG A 57 -16.57 4.27 -12.94
C ARG A 57 -17.43 3.50 -11.93
N PRO A 58 -17.34 2.15 -11.86
CA PRO A 58 -18.01 1.39 -10.82
C PRO A 58 -17.56 1.87 -9.44
N LYS A 59 -18.53 2.04 -8.52
CA LYS A 59 -18.27 2.36 -7.11
C LYS A 59 -17.66 1.18 -6.38
#